data_AF-A0A1U7TD55-F1
#
_entry.id   AF-A0A1U7TD55-F1
#
_cell.length_a   1.000
_cell.length_b   1.000
_cell.length_c   1.000
_cell.angle_alpha   90.00
_cell.angle_beta   90.00
_cell.angle_gamma   90.00
#
_symmetry.space_group_name_H-M   'P 1'
#
loop_
_entity.id
_entity.type
_entity.pdbx_description
1 polymer ?
#
loop_
_entity_poly.entity_id
_entity_poly.type
_entity_poly.pdbx_seq_one_letter_code
_entity_poly.pdbx_strand_id
1 'polypeptide(L)'
;GSLSLLQAALLGAAERKMRVKEVRPTLWDAVEETRARRAGLRSLRLGLLGDTLTDSGLSQLGRALRELQVVKMWSQCSRSQMLKGARAEVIGPLEPQAQQVPDVALQFFLAQARRQRLREQRRIWIHEKLKHLEQEEEVVVGGQVKDLVAEEQVGRERQRWHQEQTVLRLQLEALQAECDTAEQDLATLYDLHVQATRAQTCHMLQVFRAWQRLWEEQTMTTEHHHRSLLAGILQDTINLATQNQELQAQNQQLQQGAD
;
A
#
# COMPACT_ATOMS: atom_id res chain seq x y z
N GLY A 1 -68.93 -7.10 -13.67
CA GLY A 1 -68.17 -7.33 -12.42
C GLY A 1 -66.66 -7.21 -12.55
N SER A 2 -66.11 -6.50 -13.55
CA SER A 2 -64.66 -6.40 -13.79
C SER A 2 -64.06 -5.03 -13.47
N LEU A 3 -64.88 -3.96 -13.47
CA LEU A 3 -64.42 -2.59 -13.22
C LEU A 3 -64.08 -2.33 -11.74
N SER A 4 -64.83 -2.93 -10.81
CA SER A 4 -64.60 -2.75 -9.36
C SER A 4 -63.33 -3.46 -8.87
N LEU A 5 -62.96 -4.59 -9.47
CA LEU A 5 -61.74 -5.33 -9.12
C LEU A 5 -60.48 -4.60 -9.59
N LEU A 6 -60.50 -4.01 -10.79
CA LEU A 6 -59.39 -3.20 -11.28
C LEU A 6 -59.23 -1.91 -10.48
N GLN A 7 -60.33 -1.27 -10.10
CA GLN A 7 -60.28 -0.05 -9.28
C GLN A 7 -59.77 -0.35 -7.86
N ALA A 8 -60.19 -1.47 -7.26
CA ALA A 8 -59.66 -1.92 -5.96
C ALA A 8 -58.18 -2.35 -6.05
N ALA A 9 -57.76 -2.98 -7.15
CA ALA A 9 -56.36 -3.35 -7.37
C ALA A 9 -55.45 -2.12 -7.54
N LEU A 10 -55.94 -1.09 -8.24
CA LEU A 10 -55.20 0.17 -8.42
C LEU A 10 -55.15 0.99 -7.13
N LEU A 11 -56.24 1.03 -6.34
CA LEU A 11 -56.24 1.68 -5.01
C LEU A 11 -55.34 0.95 -4.01
N GLY A 12 -55.37 -0.38 -3.97
CA GLY A 12 -54.45 -1.17 -3.13
C GLY A 12 -52.99 -1.06 -3.56
N ALA A 13 -52.71 -0.89 -4.86
CA ALA A 13 -51.37 -0.63 -5.38
C ALA A 13 -50.89 0.81 -5.10
N ALA A 14 -51.81 1.78 -5.05
CA ALA A 14 -51.51 3.17 -4.71
C ALA A 14 -51.17 3.32 -3.20
N GLU A 15 -51.90 2.65 -2.31
CA GLU A 15 -51.60 2.68 -0.87
C GLU A 15 -50.30 1.94 -0.50
N ARG A 16 -49.93 0.87 -1.22
CA ARG A 16 -48.66 0.15 -0.99
C ARG A 16 -47.42 0.90 -1.48
N LYS A 17 -47.57 1.88 -2.37
CA LYS A 17 -46.44 2.69 -2.87
C LYS A 17 -45.96 3.77 -1.89
N MET A 18 -46.62 3.97 -0.76
CA MET A 18 -46.33 5.07 0.17
C MET A 18 -46.10 4.65 1.63
N ARG A 19 -45.52 3.46 1.85
CA ARG A 19 -44.75 3.19 3.07
C ARG A 19 -43.28 2.94 2.71
N VAL A 20 -42.71 3.89 1.97
CA VAL A 20 -41.26 4.05 1.98
C VAL A 20 -40.93 4.41 3.42
N LYS A 21 -40.38 3.43 4.16
CA LYS A 21 -39.75 3.72 5.46
C LYS A 21 -38.82 4.88 5.19
N GLU A 22 -39.10 6.03 5.79
CA GLU A 22 -38.27 7.22 5.69
C GLU A 22 -36.95 6.89 6.41
N VAL A 23 -36.09 6.16 5.71
CA VAL A 23 -34.71 5.94 6.11
C VAL A 23 -34.07 7.28 5.89
N ARG A 24 -34.08 8.11 6.93
CA ARG A 24 -33.19 9.26 6.99
C ARG A 24 -31.82 8.74 6.60
N PRO A 25 -31.19 9.26 5.54
CA PRO A 25 -29.79 8.95 5.32
C PRO A 25 -29.10 9.48 6.57
N THR A 26 -28.71 8.57 7.47
CA THR A 26 -27.68 8.87 8.44
C THR A 26 -26.48 9.23 7.57
N LEU A 27 -26.26 10.53 7.39
CA LEU A 27 -25.07 11.10 6.77
C LEU A 27 -23.92 10.61 7.63
N TRP A 28 -23.41 9.45 7.27
CA TRP A 28 -22.31 8.80 7.93
C TRP A 28 -21.05 9.58 7.54
N ASP A 29 -20.67 10.51 8.40
CA ASP A 29 -19.41 11.22 8.25
C ASP A 29 -18.29 10.35 8.83
N ALA A 30 -17.51 9.74 7.94
CA ALA A 30 -16.37 8.91 8.31
C ALA A 30 -15.33 9.69 9.14
N VAL A 31 -15.22 11.00 8.96
CA VAL A 31 -14.29 11.83 9.72
C VAL A 31 -14.76 11.97 11.17
N GLU A 32 -16.03 12.30 11.38
CA GLU A 32 -16.62 12.38 12.73
C GLU A 32 -16.60 11.02 13.43
N GLU A 33 -16.92 9.93 12.74
CA GLU A 33 -16.87 8.60 13.34
C GLU A 33 -15.44 8.22 13.76
N THR A 34 -14.42 8.52 12.93
CA THR A 34 -13.03 8.24 13.33
C THR A 34 -12.57 9.11 14.49
N ARG A 35 -13.08 10.35 14.62
CA ARG A 35 -12.83 11.22 15.78
C ARG A 35 -13.48 10.65 17.04
N ALA A 36 -14.75 10.27 16.96
CA ALA A 36 -15.49 9.66 18.06
C ALA A 36 -14.83 8.37 18.56
N ARG A 37 -14.43 7.47 17.65
CA ARG A 37 -13.73 6.23 18.01
C ARG A 37 -12.35 6.45 18.62
N ARG A 38 -11.61 7.47 18.18
CA ARG A 38 -10.34 7.86 18.83
C ARG A 38 -10.55 8.43 20.23
N ALA A 39 -11.62 9.18 20.45
CA ALA A 39 -11.99 9.67 21.79
C ALA A 39 -12.37 8.50 22.73
N GLY A 40 -13.11 7.51 22.24
CA GLY A 40 -13.40 6.27 22.98
C GLY A 40 -12.13 5.49 23.34
N LEU A 41 -11.19 5.34 22.41
CA LEU A 41 -9.89 4.70 22.67
C LEU A 41 -9.04 5.46 23.70
N ARG A 42 -9.06 6.79 23.70
CA ARG A 42 -8.38 7.60 24.72
C ARG A 42 -8.99 7.37 26.10
N SER A 43 -10.32 7.27 26.18
CA SER A 43 -11.04 6.99 27.42
C SER A 43 -10.73 5.58 27.96
N LEU A 44 -10.71 4.57 27.08
CA LEU A 44 -10.32 3.19 27.44
C LEU A 44 -8.86 3.10 27.90
N ARG A 45 -7.96 3.85 27.26
CA ARG A 45 -6.55 3.91 27.66
C ARG A 45 -6.36 4.59 29.02
N LEU A 46 -7.11 5.66 29.30
CA LEU A 46 -7.09 6.32 30.61
C LEU A 46 -7.69 5.43 31.70
N GLY A 47 -8.76 4.69 31.43
CA GLY A 47 -9.34 3.73 32.37
C GLY A 47 -8.41 2.56 32.71
N LEU A 48 -7.65 2.06 31.74
CA LEU A 48 -6.63 1.01 31.95
C LEU A 48 -5.38 1.49 32.69
N LEU A 49 -5.11 2.79 32.69
CA LEU A 49 -3.99 3.39 33.43
C LEU A 49 -4.39 3.75 34.87
N GLY A 50 -5.69 3.80 35.18
CA GLY A 50 -6.23 4.24 36.47
C GLY A 50 -6.48 3.11 37.47
N ASP A 51 -7.06 1.98 37.06
CA ASP A 51 -7.39 0.88 37.96
C ASP A 51 -7.18 -0.50 37.28
N THR A 52 -6.84 -1.50 38.10
CA THR A 52 -6.48 -2.90 37.78
C THR A 52 -6.64 -3.32 36.32
N LEU A 53 -5.51 -3.66 35.69
CA LEU A 53 -5.41 -4.22 34.34
C LEU A 53 -6.25 -5.51 34.21
N THR A 54 -7.49 -5.36 33.76
CA THR A 54 -8.41 -6.48 33.55
C THR A 54 -8.31 -6.98 32.10
N ASP A 55 -8.27 -8.30 31.91
CA ASP A 55 -8.24 -8.94 30.59
C ASP A 55 -9.44 -8.54 29.71
N SER A 56 -10.56 -8.20 30.33
CA SER A 56 -11.74 -7.65 29.65
C SER A 56 -11.46 -6.27 29.05
N GLY A 57 -10.72 -5.40 29.75
CA GLY A 57 -10.33 -4.08 29.25
C GLY A 57 -9.32 -4.15 28.10
N LEU A 58 -8.35 -5.06 28.16
CA LEU A 58 -7.42 -5.32 27.05
C LEU A 58 -8.15 -5.87 25.82
N SER A 59 -9.09 -6.78 26.02
CA SER A 59 -9.92 -7.34 24.95
C SER A 59 -10.81 -6.28 24.30
N GLN A 60 -11.37 -5.36 25.09
CA GLN A 60 -12.15 -4.22 24.59
C GLN A 60 -11.28 -3.22 23.81
N LEU A 61 -10.06 -2.93 24.29
CA LEU A 61 -9.12 -2.07 23.56
C LEU A 61 -8.71 -2.71 22.23
N GLY A 62 -8.41 -4.01 22.22
CA GLY A 62 -8.10 -4.75 21.01
C GLY A 62 -9.26 -4.76 20.00
N ARG A 63 -10.50 -4.86 20.48
CA ARG A 63 -11.70 -4.74 19.64
C ARG A 63 -11.84 -3.33 19.05
N ALA A 64 -11.71 -2.30 19.88
CA ALA A 64 -11.83 -0.91 19.44
C ALA A 64 -10.75 -0.51 18.41
N LEU A 65 -9.53 -1.06 18.52
CA LEU A 65 -8.48 -0.86 17.52
C LEU A 65 -8.81 -1.52 16.17
N ARG A 66 -9.32 -2.77 16.18
CA ARG A 66 -9.77 -3.45 14.96
C ARG A 66 -10.91 -2.70 14.28
N GLU A 67 -11.86 -2.24 15.07
CA GLU A 67 -12.99 -1.44 14.58
C GLU A 67 -12.56 -0.09 14.00
N LEU A 68 -11.56 0.58 14.60
CA LEU A 68 -10.98 1.80 14.03
C LEU A 68 -10.23 1.51 12.72
N GLN A 69 -9.53 0.38 12.64
CA GLN A 69 -8.83 -0.04 11.44
C GLN A 69 -9.81 -0.32 10.30
N VAL A 70 -10.94 -0.99 10.60
CA VAL A 70 -12.03 -1.19 9.64
C VAL A 70 -12.53 0.17 9.15
N VAL A 71 -12.91 1.11 10.02
CA VAL A 71 -13.42 2.42 9.56
C VAL A 71 -12.39 3.20 8.72
N LYS A 72 -11.10 3.12 9.06
CA LYS A 72 -10.04 3.71 8.23
C LYS A 72 -9.98 3.08 6.84
N MET A 73 -9.98 1.76 6.76
CA MET A 73 -9.99 1.03 5.50
C MET A 73 -11.24 1.35 4.66
N TRP A 74 -12.41 1.43 5.30
CA TRP A 74 -13.67 1.78 4.64
C TRP A 74 -13.70 3.24 4.17
N SER A 75 -13.14 4.19 4.93
CA SER A 75 -13.00 5.58 4.48
C SER A 75 -12.06 5.72 3.28
N GLN A 76 -11.01 4.89 3.23
CA GLN A 76 -10.03 4.87 2.15
C GLN A 76 -10.60 4.20 0.89
N CYS A 77 -11.37 3.11 1.05
CA CYS A 77 -12.11 2.45 -0.01
C CYS A 77 -13.24 3.32 -0.56
N SER A 78 -14.00 4.03 0.29
CA SER A 78 -15.04 4.97 -0.15
C SER A 78 -14.44 6.14 -0.93
N ARG A 79 -13.28 6.67 -0.50
CA ARG A 79 -12.54 7.71 -1.25
C ARG A 79 -12.02 7.21 -2.61
N SER A 80 -11.63 5.93 -2.69
CA SER A 80 -11.26 5.27 -3.95
C SER A 80 -12.48 4.92 -4.81
N GLN A 81 -13.61 4.55 -4.21
CA GLN A 81 -14.86 4.21 -4.89
C GLN A 81 -15.60 5.44 -5.40
N MET A 82 -15.60 6.59 -4.72
CA MET A 82 -16.13 7.83 -5.31
C MET A 82 -15.30 8.31 -6.50
N LEU A 83 -14.00 7.97 -6.54
CA LEU A 83 -13.17 8.16 -7.74
C LEU A 83 -13.41 7.09 -8.84
N LYS A 84 -13.94 5.90 -8.49
CA LYS A 84 -14.23 4.80 -9.42
C LYS A 84 -15.69 4.71 -9.86
N GLY A 85 -16.64 5.32 -9.13
CA GLY A 85 -18.08 5.29 -9.40
C GLY A 85 -18.50 6.06 -10.64
N ALA A 86 -17.63 6.94 -11.14
CA ALA A 86 -17.78 7.57 -12.45
C ALA A 86 -17.18 6.74 -13.62
N ARG A 87 -16.63 5.54 -13.35
CA ARG A 87 -15.81 4.77 -14.30
C ARG A 87 -16.13 3.27 -14.33
N ALA A 88 -17.29 2.86 -13.80
CA ALA A 88 -17.60 1.46 -13.53
C ALA A 88 -18.40 0.73 -14.62
N GLU A 89 -18.74 1.34 -15.77
CA GLU A 89 -19.55 0.63 -16.78
C GLU A 89 -18.78 -0.06 -17.92
N VAL A 90 -17.45 0.08 -18.10
CA VAL A 90 -16.82 -0.46 -19.33
C VAL A 90 -15.52 -1.25 -19.16
N ILE A 91 -14.89 -1.34 -17.99
CA ILE A 91 -13.53 -1.90 -17.94
C ILE A 91 -13.54 -3.34 -17.43
N GLY A 92 -13.48 -4.28 -18.39
CA GLY A 92 -13.07 -5.67 -18.15
C GLY A 92 -11.70 -5.75 -17.47
N PRO A 93 -11.40 -6.85 -16.75
CA PRO A 93 -10.23 -6.94 -15.88
C PRO A 93 -8.96 -6.98 -16.72
N LEU A 94 -8.25 -5.85 -16.81
CA LEU A 94 -6.86 -5.85 -17.20
C LEU A 94 -6.07 -6.26 -15.96
N GLU A 95 -5.80 -7.56 -15.83
CA GLU A 95 -4.89 -8.09 -14.83
C GLU A 95 -3.56 -7.32 -14.91
N PRO A 96 -3.14 -6.64 -13.83
CA PRO A 96 -1.82 -6.08 -13.78
C PRO A 96 -0.87 -7.27 -13.70
N GLN A 97 -0.05 -7.45 -14.75
CA GLN A 97 1.08 -8.36 -14.67
C GLN A 97 1.81 -8.05 -13.37
N ALA A 98 1.78 -9.02 -12.46
CA ALA A 98 2.49 -8.99 -11.20
C ALA A 98 3.99 -9.04 -11.50
N GLN A 99 4.54 -7.89 -11.90
CA GLN A 99 5.94 -7.61 -11.74
C GLN A 99 6.17 -7.72 -10.23
N GLN A 100 6.70 -8.88 -9.82
CA GLN A 100 7.09 -9.12 -8.45
C GLN A 100 8.08 -8.03 -8.10
N VAL A 101 7.60 -6.96 -7.46
CA VAL A 101 8.45 -5.94 -6.88
C VAL A 101 9.30 -6.71 -5.89
N PRO A 102 10.63 -6.78 -6.10
CA PRO A 102 11.47 -7.52 -5.19
C PRO A 102 11.29 -6.92 -3.79
N ASP A 103 10.93 -7.75 -2.83
CA ASP A 103 10.72 -7.29 -1.47
C ASP A 103 12.07 -6.91 -0.85
N VAL A 104 12.38 -5.62 -0.91
CA VAL A 104 13.61 -5.03 -0.38
C VAL A 104 13.74 -5.32 1.13
N ALA A 105 12.62 -5.38 1.85
CA ALA A 105 12.64 -5.70 3.28
C ALA A 105 13.06 -7.14 3.54
N LEU A 106 12.52 -8.10 2.77
CA LEU A 106 12.93 -9.51 2.85
C LEU A 106 14.43 -9.68 2.59
N GLN A 107 14.96 -9.04 1.54
CA GLN A 107 16.39 -9.12 1.20
C GLN A 107 17.26 -8.52 2.30
N PHE A 108 16.82 -7.44 2.94
CA PHE A 108 17.51 -6.87 4.10
C PHE A 108 17.57 -7.84 5.28
N PHE A 109 16.45 -8.51 5.61
CA PHE A 109 16.44 -9.49 6.70
C PHE A 109 17.31 -10.72 6.38
N LEU A 110 17.33 -11.16 5.13
CA LEU A 110 18.21 -12.26 4.69
C LEU A 110 19.69 -11.87 4.81
N ALA A 111 20.08 -10.67 4.37
CA ALA A 111 21.42 -10.12 4.55
C ALA A 111 21.79 -10.02 6.04
N GLN A 112 20.87 -9.54 6.88
CA GLN A 112 21.07 -9.47 8.31
C GLN A 112 21.30 -10.85 8.95
N ALA A 113 20.49 -11.85 8.60
CA ALA A 113 20.62 -13.21 9.10
C ALA A 113 21.95 -13.85 8.67
N ARG A 114 22.39 -13.62 7.43
CA ARG A 114 23.69 -14.09 6.92
C ARG A 114 24.85 -13.52 7.74
N ARG A 115 24.84 -12.21 8.02
CA ARG A 115 25.87 -11.55 8.84
C ARG A 115 25.85 -12.03 10.29
N GLN A 116 24.67 -12.24 10.87
CA GLN A 116 24.55 -12.82 12.21
C GLN A 116 25.17 -14.22 12.29
N ARG A 117 24.87 -15.09 11.32
CA ARG A 117 25.47 -16.41 11.24
C ARG A 117 26.99 -16.36 11.09
N LEU A 118 27.51 -15.44 10.28
CA LEU A 118 28.96 -15.27 10.10
C LEU A 118 29.66 -14.87 11.40
N ARG A 119 29.07 -13.95 12.17
CA ARG A 119 29.56 -13.54 13.50
C ARG A 119 29.61 -14.71 14.47
N GLU A 120 28.54 -15.50 14.50
CA GLU A 120 28.45 -16.67 15.38
C GLU A 120 29.53 -17.71 15.04
N GLN A 121 29.69 -18.02 13.75
CA GLN A 121 30.72 -18.93 13.26
C GLN A 121 32.13 -18.44 13.65
N ARG A 122 32.40 -17.14 13.50
CA ARG A 122 33.69 -16.54 13.87
C ARG A 122 33.93 -16.55 15.37
N ARG A 123 32.91 -16.28 16.17
CA ARG A 123 33.00 -16.35 17.64
C ARG A 123 33.35 -17.77 18.11
N ILE A 124 32.71 -18.78 17.54
CA ILE A 124 33.00 -20.19 17.85
C ILE A 124 34.43 -20.51 17.46
N TRP A 125 34.86 -20.14 16.25
CA TRP A 125 36.19 -20.43 15.76
C TRP A 125 37.31 -19.75 16.57
N ILE A 126 37.15 -18.47 16.94
CA ILE A 126 38.10 -17.77 17.82
C ILE A 126 38.20 -18.48 19.18
N HIS A 127 37.07 -18.94 19.72
CA HIS A 127 37.04 -19.66 20.99
C HIS A 127 37.72 -21.03 20.91
N GLU A 128 37.56 -21.78 19.82
CA GLU A 128 38.27 -23.03 19.58
C GLU A 128 39.78 -22.80 19.45
N LYS A 129 40.20 -21.74 18.74
CA LYS A 129 41.61 -21.38 18.61
C LYS A 129 42.24 -21.01 19.93
N LEU A 130 41.53 -20.28 20.79
CA LEU A 130 41.97 -19.99 22.16
C LEU A 130 42.19 -21.26 22.98
N LYS A 131 41.26 -22.21 22.95
CA LYS A 131 41.40 -23.49 23.65
C LYS A 131 42.62 -24.29 23.18
N HIS A 132 42.91 -24.28 21.89
CA HIS A 132 44.10 -24.95 21.36
C HIS A 132 45.40 -24.31 21.86
N LEU A 133 45.46 -22.98 21.91
CA LEU A 133 46.63 -22.26 22.41
C LEU A 133 46.85 -22.49 23.92
N GLU A 134 45.77 -22.56 24.71
CA GLU A 134 45.82 -22.89 26.14
C GLU A 134 46.33 -24.33 26.37
N GLN A 135 45.88 -25.29 25.55
CA GLN A 135 46.33 -26.68 25.62
C GLN A 135 47.82 -26.84 25.25
N GLU A 136 48.28 -26.09 24.25
CA GLU A 136 49.70 -26.07 23.85
C GLU A 136 50.58 -25.50 24.99
N GLU A 137 50.09 -24.52 25.75
CA GLU A 137 50.81 -23.96 26.91
C GLU A 137 50.90 -24.94 28.09
N GLU A 138 49.81 -25.66 28.43
CA GLU A 138 49.82 -26.68 29.49
C GLU A 138 50.81 -27.83 29.21
N VAL A 139 50.93 -28.26 27.95
CA VAL A 139 51.85 -29.34 27.54
C VAL A 139 53.32 -28.90 27.68
N VAL A 140 53.62 -27.61 27.43
CA VAL A 140 54.99 -27.06 27.53
C VAL A 140 55.43 -26.89 29.00
N VAL A 141 54.49 -26.68 29.92
CA VAL A 141 54.76 -26.56 31.38
C VAL A 141 55.07 -27.92 32.02
N GLY A 142 54.56 -29.02 31.47
CA GLY A 142 54.77 -30.38 32.02
C GLY A 142 56.20 -30.94 31.91
N GLY A 143 57.08 -30.30 31.13
CA GLY A 143 58.42 -30.83 30.80
C GLY A 143 59.62 -30.18 31.50
N GLN A 144 59.46 -29.09 32.25
CA GLN A 144 60.59 -28.26 32.70
C GLN A 144 61.02 -28.54 34.16
N VAL A 145 62.28 -28.96 34.32
CA VAL A 145 62.94 -29.26 35.61
C VAL A 145 63.38 -27.96 36.31
N LYS A 146 63.32 -28.00 37.65
CA LYS A 146 63.17 -26.90 38.65
C LYS A 146 64.18 -25.73 38.73
N ASP A 147 65.14 -25.52 37.83
CA ASP A 147 66.27 -24.60 38.11
C ASP A 147 66.36 -23.29 37.28
N LEU A 148 65.36 -22.91 36.47
CA LEU A 148 65.44 -21.72 35.58
C LEU A 148 64.24 -20.75 35.69
N VAL A 149 63.91 -20.30 36.90
CA VAL A 149 62.68 -19.53 37.17
C VAL A 149 62.63 -18.13 36.52
N ALA A 150 63.76 -17.45 36.33
CA ALA A 150 63.79 -16.07 35.82
C ALA A 150 63.71 -15.98 34.27
N GLU A 151 64.38 -16.88 33.54
CA GLU A 151 64.29 -16.93 32.07
C GLU A 151 62.96 -17.53 31.58
N GLU A 152 62.38 -18.47 32.34
CA GLU A 152 61.04 -19.02 32.06
C GLU A 152 59.94 -17.94 32.12
N GLN A 153 60.03 -16.95 33.00
CA GLN A 153 59.01 -15.91 33.14
C GLN A 153 58.97 -15.00 31.90
N VAL A 154 60.13 -14.58 31.39
CA VAL A 154 60.24 -13.78 30.16
C VAL A 154 59.76 -14.58 28.94
N GLY A 155 60.01 -15.89 28.91
CA GLY A 155 59.49 -16.79 27.88
C GLY A 155 57.95 -16.88 27.87
N ARG A 156 57.34 -17.06 29.05
CA ARG A 156 55.88 -17.10 29.21
C ARG A 156 55.19 -15.78 28.86
N GLU A 157 55.80 -14.65 29.21
CA GLU A 157 55.27 -13.33 28.82
C GLU A 157 55.30 -13.11 27.30
N ARG A 158 56.37 -13.55 26.62
CA ARG A 158 56.43 -13.50 25.14
C ARG A 158 55.39 -14.43 24.52
N GLN A 159 55.17 -15.61 25.07
CA GLN A 159 54.14 -16.54 24.59
C GLN A 159 52.74 -15.95 24.74
N ARG A 160 52.42 -15.37 25.91
CA ARG A 160 51.15 -14.66 26.14
C ARG A 160 50.96 -13.50 25.17
N TRP A 161 51.99 -12.70 24.95
CA TRP A 161 51.97 -11.63 23.95
C TRP A 161 51.70 -12.18 22.52
N HIS A 162 52.33 -13.31 22.15
CA HIS A 162 52.06 -13.95 20.87
C HIS A 162 50.63 -14.49 20.76
N GLN A 163 50.08 -15.09 21.82
CA GLN A 163 48.69 -15.53 21.86
C GLN A 163 47.73 -14.35 21.70
N GLU A 164 47.91 -13.27 22.46
CA GLU A 164 47.12 -12.03 22.33
C GLU A 164 47.21 -11.46 20.92
N GLN A 165 48.41 -11.41 20.35
CA GLN A 165 48.63 -10.94 18.98
C GLN A 165 47.88 -11.80 17.95
N THR A 166 47.91 -13.13 18.11
CA THR A 166 47.17 -14.03 17.21
C THR A 166 45.67 -13.81 17.31
N VAL A 167 45.11 -13.74 18.51
CA VAL A 167 43.68 -13.50 18.73
C VAL A 167 43.22 -12.19 18.12
N LEU A 168 43.99 -11.11 18.32
CA LEU A 168 43.69 -9.81 17.72
C LEU A 168 43.72 -9.87 16.20
N ARG A 169 44.68 -10.59 15.60
CA ARG A 169 44.72 -10.80 14.15
C ARG A 169 43.46 -11.52 13.66
N LEU A 170 43.04 -12.59 14.35
CA LEU A 170 41.83 -13.33 14.02
C LEU A 170 40.57 -12.46 14.14
N GLN A 171 40.51 -11.57 15.13
CA GLN A 171 39.41 -10.61 15.29
C GLN A 171 39.41 -9.56 14.17
N LEU A 172 40.56 -9.07 13.73
CA LEU A 172 40.63 -8.12 12.61
C LEU A 172 40.22 -8.75 11.30
N GLU A 173 40.68 -9.96 11.00
CA GLU A 173 40.26 -10.73 9.81
C GLU A 173 38.75 -11.02 9.86
N ALA A 174 38.22 -11.32 11.05
CA ALA A 174 36.79 -11.49 11.30
C ALA A 174 35.99 -10.19 11.11
N LEU A 175 36.50 -9.04 11.51
CA LEU A 175 35.81 -7.77 11.27
C LEU A 175 35.88 -7.38 9.79
N GLN A 176 37.03 -7.57 9.15
CA GLN A 176 37.22 -7.20 7.75
C GLN A 176 36.25 -7.93 6.83
N ALA A 177 36.15 -9.25 6.95
CA ALA A 177 35.23 -9.98 6.09
C ALA A 177 33.74 -9.83 6.49
N GLU A 178 33.43 -9.31 7.69
CA GLU A 178 32.08 -8.83 8.03
C GLU A 178 31.75 -7.52 7.30
N CYS A 179 32.73 -6.61 7.21
CA CYS A 179 32.61 -5.40 6.42
C CYS A 179 32.45 -5.72 4.93
N ASP A 180 33.30 -6.60 4.37
CA ASP A 180 33.22 -6.98 2.94
C ASP A 180 31.83 -7.55 2.59
N THR A 181 31.28 -8.42 3.45
CA THR A 181 29.93 -8.96 3.25
C THR A 181 28.84 -7.91 3.42
N ALA A 182 28.98 -6.98 4.37
CA ALA A 182 28.04 -5.89 4.55
C ALA A 182 28.04 -4.89 3.39
N GLU A 183 29.20 -4.62 2.80
CA GLU A 183 29.35 -3.77 1.60
C GLU A 183 28.68 -4.43 0.39
N GLN A 184 28.90 -5.73 0.19
CA GLN A 184 28.21 -6.50 -0.86
C GLN A 184 26.70 -6.48 -0.66
N ASP A 185 26.22 -6.75 0.56
CA ASP A 185 24.80 -6.70 0.88
C ASP A 185 24.21 -5.31 0.59
N LEU A 186 24.90 -4.23 0.99
CA LEU A 186 24.46 -2.87 0.74
C LEU A 186 24.39 -2.54 -0.75
N ALA A 187 25.39 -2.96 -1.53
CA ALA A 187 25.38 -2.80 -2.99
C ALA A 187 24.15 -3.50 -3.62
N THR A 188 23.89 -4.76 -3.23
CA THR A 188 22.72 -5.49 -3.74
C THR A 188 21.38 -4.83 -3.36
N LEU A 189 21.26 -4.33 -2.13
CA LEU A 189 20.05 -3.64 -1.67
C LEU A 189 19.84 -2.30 -2.39
N TYR A 190 20.92 -1.56 -2.62
CA TYR A 190 20.88 -0.31 -3.37
C TYR A 190 20.42 -0.55 -4.81
N ASP A 191 21.02 -1.52 -5.51
CA ASP A 191 20.63 -1.85 -6.88
C ASP A 191 19.16 -2.28 -6.97
N LEU A 192 18.71 -3.08 -6.00
CA LEU A 192 17.31 -3.52 -5.90
C LEU A 192 16.36 -2.33 -5.69
N HIS A 193 16.72 -1.40 -4.79
CA HIS A 193 15.94 -0.20 -4.55
C HIS A 193 15.86 0.70 -5.81
N VAL A 194 16.98 0.89 -6.49
CA VAL A 194 17.05 1.66 -7.74
C VAL A 194 16.15 1.01 -8.81
N GLN A 195 16.18 -0.31 -8.94
CA GLN A 195 15.30 -1.02 -9.87
C GLN A 195 13.82 -0.89 -9.48
N ALA A 196 13.48 -1.07 -8.20
CA ALA A 196 12.11 -0.96 -7.71
C ALA A 196 11.53 0.46 -7.93
N THR A 197 12.30 1.51 -7.66
CA THR A 197 11.88 2.89 -7.91
C THR A 197 11.71 3.19 -9.39
N ARG A 198 12.63 2.72 -10.24
CA ARG A 198 12.49 2.84 -11.70
C ARG A 198 11.24 2.11 -12.22
N ALA A 199 10.95 0.92 -11.70
CA ALA A 199 9.74 0.19 -12.07
C ALA A 199 8.48 0.96 -11.64
N GLN A 200 8.47 1.53 -10.43
CA GLN A 200 7.36 2.35 -9.93
C GLN A 200 7.14 3.61 -10.77
N THR A 201 8.20 4.33 -11.14
CA THR A 201 8.07 5.54 -11.97
C THR A 201 7.58 5.19 -13.38
N CYS A 202 8.11 4.13 -13.98
CA CYS A 202 7.62 3.62 -15.27
C CYS A 202 6.14 3.25 -15.21
N HIS A 203 5.72 2.49 -14.19
CA HIS A 203 4.32 2.10 -14.02
C HIS A 203 3.41 3.32 -13.84
N MET A 204 3.81 4.28 -13.00
CA MET A 204 3.07 5.52 -12.79
C MET A 204 2.88 6.30 -14.10
N LEU A 205 3.95 6.44 -14.89
CA LEU A 205 3.87 7.11 -16.20
C LEU A 205 2.98 6.35 -17.18
N GLN A 206 2.98 5.01 -17.16
CA GLN A 206 2.06 4.21 -17.99
C GLN A 206 0.60 4.45 -17.59
N VAL A 207 0.30 4.48 -16.30
CA VAL A 207 -1.05 4.78 -15.79
C VAL A 207 -1.48 6.19 -16.21
N PHE A 208 -0.59 7.19 -16.08
CA PHE A 208 -0.89 8.55 -16.53
C PHE A 208 -1.14 8.63 -18.03
N ARG A 209 -0.32 7.99 -18.86
CA ARG A 209 -0.52 7.94 -20.32
C ARG A 209 -1.85 7.26 -20.69
N ALA A 210 -2.19 6.16 -20.03
CA ALA A 210 -3.45 5.47 -20.26
C ALA A 210 -4.67 6.33 -19.84
N TRP A 211 -4.56 7.03 -18.70
CA TRP A 211 -5.60 7.94 -18.25
C TRP A 211 -5.76 9.13 -19.21
N GLN A 212 -4.65 9.70 -19.68
CA GLN A 212 -4.66 10.80 -20.64
C GLN A 212 -5.35 10.39 -21.95
N ARG A 213 -5.00 9.22 -22.53
CA ARG A 213 -5.67 8.72 -23.74
C ARG A 213 -7.17 8.56 -23.56
N LEU A 214 -7.60 7.96 -22.44
CA LEU A 214 -9.03 7.82 -22.17
C LEU A 214 -9.72 9.18 -22.07
N TRP A 215 -9.06 10.15 -21.44
CA TRP A 215 -9.63 11.49 -21.31
C TRP A 215 -9.74 12.17 -22.67
N GLU A 216 -8.70 12.09 -23.50
CA GLU A 216 -8.72 12.60 -24.88
C GLU A 216 -9.85 11.96 -25.70
N GLU A 217 -10.00 10.63 -25.64
CA GLU A 217 -11.10 9.91 -26.30
C GLU A 217 -12.47 10.42 -25.83
N GLN A 218 -12.68 10.59 -24.53
CA GLN A 218 -13.96 11.08 -23.99
C GLN A 218 -14.26 12.53 -24.37
N THR A 219 -13.25 13.38 -24.42
CA THR A 219 -13.44 14.77 -24.91
C THR A 219 -13.81 14.78 -26.39
N MET A 220 -13.15 13.96 -27.22
CA MET A 220 -13.46 13.88 -28.65
C MET A 220 -14.86 13.32 -28.91
N THR A 221 -15.31 12.31 -28.17
CA THR A 221 -16.66 11.73 -28.34
C THR A 221 -17.75 12.71 -27.92
N THR A 222 -17.58 13.39 -26.79
CA THR A 222 -18.55 14.40 -26.32
C THR A 222 -18.60 15.62 -27.22
N GLU A 223 -17.45 16.13 -27.67
CA GLU A 223 -17.39 17.20 -28.66
C GLU A 223 -18.06 16.81 -29.98
N HIS A 224 -17.78 15.60 -30.49
CA HIS A 224 -18.40 15.11 -31.71
C HIS A 224 -19.91 14.99 -31.55
N HIS A 225 -20.38 14.47 -30.42
CA HIS A 225 -21.80 14.38 -30.11
C HIS A 225 -22.48 15.77 -30.10
N HIS A 226 -21.88 16.75 -29.42
CA HIS A 226 -22.40 18.12 -29.38
C HIS A 226 -22.39 18.79 -30.75
N ARG A 227 -21.32 18.64 -31.54
CA ARG A 227 -21.25 19.18 -32.91
C ARG A 227 -22.34 18.56 -33.80
N SER A 228 -22.56 17.26 -33.70
CA SER A 228 -23.59 16.55 -34.47
C SER A 228 -25.00 16.99 -34.07
N LEU A 229 -25.28 17.17 -32.78
CA LEU A 229 -26.58 17.70 -32.32
C LEU A 229 -26.82 19.13 -32.82
N LEU A 230 -25.82 20.01 -32.71
CA LEU A 230 -25.92 21.37 -33.21
C LEU A 230 -26.15 21.41 -34.72
N ALA A 231 -25.44 20.57 -35.48
CA ALA A 231 -25.64 20.45 -36.92
C ALA A 231 -27.06 19.97 -37.26
N GLY A 232 -27.60 19.00 -36.53
CA GLY A 232 -28.98 18.52 -36.69
C GLY A 232 -30.01 19.62 -36.43
N ILE A 233 -29.88 20.33 -35.30
CA ILE A 233 -30.76 21.46 -34.96
C ILE A 233 -30.68 22.55 -36.03
N LEU A 234 -29.47 22.92 -36.48
CA LEU A 234 -29.31 23.92 -37.54
C LEU A 234 -30.00 23.48 -38.83
N GLN A 235 -29.85 22.22 -39.24
CA GLN A 235 -30.54 21.70 -40.42
C GLN A 235 -32.06 21.76 -40.27
N ASP A 236 -32.60 21.36 -39.12
CA ASP A 236 -34.04 21.43 -38.85
C ASP A 236 -34.55 22.87 -38.86
N THR A 237 -33.81 23.82 -38.27
CA THR A 237 -34.19 25.23 -38.33
C THR A 237 -34.19 25.79 -39.74
N ILE A 238 -33.24 25.39 -40.59
CA ILE A 238 -33.21 25.78 -42.01
C ILE A 238 -34.43 25.19 -42.73
N ASN A 239 -34.70 23.90 -42.56
CA ASN A 239 -35.85 23.23 -43.18
C ASN A 239 -37.19 23.86 -42.75
N LEU A 240 -37.35 24.18 -41.47
CA LEU A 240 -38.55 24.86 -40.96
C LEU A 240 -38.64 26.31 -41.49
N ALA A 241 -37.51 27.01 -41.62
CA ALA A 241 -37.48 28.35 -42.19
C ALA A 241 -37.87 28.35 -43.68
N THR A 242 -37.38 27.39 -44.46
CA THR A 242 -37.75 27.26 -45.89
C THR A 242 -39.22 26.89 -46.05
N GLN A 243 -39.73 25.94 -45.27
CA GLN A 243 -41.16 25.59 -45.28
C GLN A 243 -42.04 26.78 -44.88
N ASN A 244 -41.65 27.55 -43.86
CA ASN A 244 -42.38 28.76 -43.47
C ASN A 244 -42.38 29.81 -44.59
N GLN A 245 -41.28 29.99 -45.32
CA GLN A 245 -41.21 30.90 -46.46
C GLN A 245 -42.15 30.45 -47.60
N GLU A 246 -42.18 29.15 -47.92
CA GLU A 246 -43.10 28.60 -48.92
C GLU A 246 -44.57 28.80 -48.52
N LEU A 247 -44.92 28.52 -47.27
CA LEU A 247 -46.27 28.75 -46.74
C LEU A 247 -46.65 30.23 -46.76
N GLN A 248 -45.71 31.13 -46.47
CA GLN A 248 -45.94 32.57 -46.58
C GLN A 248 -46.21 32.99 -48.03
N ALA A 249 -45.44 32.48 -48.99
CA ALA A 249 -45.65 32.76 -50.40
C ALA A 249 -47.01 32.23 -50.89
N GLN A 250 -47.41 31.03 -50.48
CA GLN A 250 -48.73 30.46 -50.79
C GLN A 250 -49.87 31.29 -50.19
N ASN A 251 -49.75 31.70 -48.92
CA ASN A 251 -50.75 32.55 -48.28
C ASN A 251 -50.91 33.90 -49.00
N GLN A 252 -49.81 34.50 -49.44
CA GLN A 252 -49.86 35.75 -50.21
C GLN A 252 -50.57 35.56 -51.56
N GLN A 253 -50.33 34.45 -52.26
CA GLN A 253 -51.02 34.14 -53.52
C GLN A 253 -52.52 33.92 -53.32
N LEU A 254 -52.92 33.20 -52.26
CA LEU A 254 -54.34 32.99 -51.93
C LEU A 254 -55.04 34.30 -51.56
N GLN A 255 -54.36 35.19 -50.84
CA GLN A 255 -54.88 36.52 -50.52
C GLN A 255 -55.07 37.39 -51.77
N GLN A 256 -54.19 37.29 -52.77
CA GLN A 256 -54.32 38.03 -54.03
C GLN A 256 -55.38 37.45 -54.98
N GLY A 257 -55.73 36.16 -54.86
CA GLY A 257 -56.76 35.51 -55.69
C GLY A 257 -58.18 35.55 -55.11
N ALA A 258 -58.37 36.16 -53.93
CA ALA A 258 -59.66 36.28 -53.24
C ALA A 258 -60.32 37.66 -53.41
N ASP A 259 -59.66 38.59 -54.12
CA ASP A 259 -60.21 39.86 -54.62
C ASP A 259 -60.75 39.69 -56.05
#